data_AF-A0A8R2NN61-F1
#
_entry.id   AF-A0A8R2NN61-F1
#
_cell.length_a   1.000
_cell.length_b   1.000
_cell.length_c   1.000
_cell.angle_alpha   90.00
_cell.angle_beta   90.00
_cell.angle_gamma   90.00
#
_symmetry.space_group_name_H-M   'P 1'
#
loop_
_entity.id
_entity.type
_entity.pdbx_description
1 polymer ?
#
loop_
_entity_poly.entity_id
_entity_poly.type
_entity_poly.pdbx_seq_one_letter_code
_entity_poly.pdbx_strand_id
1 'polypeptide(L)'
;MGIYDECVDVRHPVIGQYCLSEINLSSLTGKDYSFNRTDDPDDFGNNNAWKTILGWDDFPDKVKRNTLNLGICIPDSCSALDLQTSLQNELDKVFTAEKIEAVVKVDPIMCTVKGDMYPYNTSYYVTRMFFLTLILICCGTTLYHYIRISYNTNPKKTTSESFGSFCDTFSFINSSKELLKFDENNELNSIYGFKVLLMLFVILIHRLLHLFNNPMINPKRVERIYHNGPDIALTLTNVVDPFFFISGFIMMYLNISRSSKKAKSGIKNITSPIISRVLRMLPSYCAMMAITAHIVPHHGDGPLWPKIVWEEAEICKNYWWTNLLFITNFLDTKYGCLIVNYYVSCDVQFFVVGFIIVYV
;
A
#
# COMPACT_ATOMS: atom_id res chain seq x y z
N MET A 1 -6.64 -5.23 31.31
CA MET A 1 -5.63 -6.01 30.58
C MET A 1 -5.67 -5.56 29.13
N GLY A 2 -5.01 -4.43 28.82
CA GLY A 2 -5.22 -3.71 27.56
C GLY A 2 -4.13 -3.92 26.50
N ILE A 3 -3.11 -4.71 26.82
CA ILE A 3 -2.00 -4.99 25.89
C ILE A 3 -2.35 -6.26 25.12
N TYR A 4 -2.31 -6.15 23.79
CA TYR A 4 -2.65 -7.22 22.86
C TYR A 4 -1.91 -8.53 23.20
N ASP A 5 -0.58 -8.45 23.32
CA ASP A 5 0.28 -9.61 23.57
C ASP A 5 -0.07 -10.31 24.89
N GLU A 6 -0.29 -9.54 25.95
CA GLU A 6 -0.68 -10.09 27.26
C GLU A 6 -2.01 -10.84 27.20
N CYS A 7 -2.97 -10.33 26.42
CA CYS A 7 -4.28 -10.95 26.27
C CYS A 7 -4.21 -12.28 25.52
N VAL A 8 -3.59 -12.29 24.34
CA VAL A 8 -3.52 -13.49 23.50
C VAL A 8 -2.60 -14.57 24.10
N ASP A 9 -1.69 -14.19 25.00
CA ASP A 9 -0.81 -15.13 25.71
C ASP A 9 -1.48 -15.84 26.89
N VAL A 10 -2.68 -15.44 27.32
CA VAL A 10 -3.43 -16.13 28.39
C VAL A 10 -3.88 -17.52 27.90
N ARG A 11 -3.41 -18.57 28.59
CA ARG A 11 -3.72 -19.98 28.28
C ARG A 11 -4.50 -20.73 29.36
N HIS A 12 -4.47 -20.25 30.60
CA HIS A 12 -5.13 -20.89 31.75
C HIS A 12 -5.69 -19.82 32.71
N PRO A 13 -6.89 -20.02 33.29
CA PRO A 13 -7.81 -21.14 33.09
C PRO A 13 -8.60 -21.09 31.76
N VAL A 14 -8.59 -19.96 31.06
CA VAL A 14 -9.27 -19.74 29.78
C VAL A 14 -8.29 -19.22 28.73
N ILE A 15 -8.60 -19.41 27.45
CA ILE A 15 -7.84 -18.82 26.34
C ILE A 15 -8.31 -17.38 26.14
N GLY A 16 -7.37 -16.44 26.09
CA GLY A 16 -7.68 -15.03 25.84
C GLY A 16 -7.89 -14.72 24.36
N GLN A 17 -8.91 -13.92 24.08
CA GLN A 17 -9.22 -13.34 22.79
C GLN A 17 -9.23 -11.82 22.92
N TYR A 18 -8.46 -11.15 22.06
CA TYR A 18 -8.41 -9.69 22.03
C TYR A 18 -9.38 -9.17 20.98
N CYS A 19 -10.37 -8.37 21.39
CA CYS A 19 -11.32 -7.74 20.50
C CYS A 19 -11.13 -6.22 20.47
N LEU A 20 -11.02 -5.63 19.29
CA LEU A 20 -11.08 -4.19 19.10
C LEU A 20 -12.52 -3.76 18.78
N SER A 21 -13.12 -2.99 19.69
CA SER A 21 -14.47 -2.41 19.55
C SER A 21 -14.39 -0.96 19.09
N GLU A 22 -15.33 -0.56 18.23
CA GLU A 22 -15.53 0.82 17.80
C GLU A 22 -16.79 1.36 18.50
N ILE A 23 -16.65 2.48 19.20
CA ILE A 23 -17.74 3.13 19.94
C ILE A 23 -17.96 4.50 19.30
N ASN A 24 -19.12 4.71 18.72
CA ASN A 24 -19.48 5.97 18.09
C ASN A 24 -20.45 6.75 19.00
N LEU A 25 -20.06 7.95 19.39
CA LEU A 25 -20.81 8.80 20.30
C LEU A 25 -21.61 9.84 19.50
N SER A 26 -22.90 9.96 19.81
CA SER A 26 -23.78 10.92 19.16
C SER A 26 -24.69 11.59 20.20
N SER A 27 -25.11 12.83 19.91
CA SER A 27 -26.02 13.56 20.79
C SER A 27 -27.45 13.10 20.56
N LEU A 28 -28.19 12.80 21.63
CA LEU A 28 -29.63 12.56 21.53
C LEU A 28 -30.36 13.90 21.33
N THR A 29 -31.43 13.87 20.52
CA THR A 29 -32.26 15.03 20.15
C THR A 29 -32.52 15.97 21.33
N GLY A 30 -32.01 17.20 21.25
CA GLY A 30 -32.28 18.27 22.23
C GLY A 30 -31.05 18.95 22.85
N LYS A 31 -29.84 18.40 22.69
CA LYS A 31 -28.58 19.08 23.06
C LYS A 31 -27.73 19.31 21.82
N ASP A 32 -27.66 20.56 21.39
CA ASP A 32 -26.73 20.97 20.34
C ASP A 32 -25.35 21.28 20.95
N TYR A 33 -24.34 20.54 20.49
CA TYR A 33 -22.94 20.71 20.86
C TYR A 33 -22.14 21.45 19.78
N SER A 34 -22.82 21.92 18.72
CA SER A 34 -22.23 22.79 17.72
C SER A 34 -21.70 24.07 18.37
N PHE A 35 -20.65 24.62 17.78
CA PHE A 35 -20.09 25.89 18.17
C PHE A 35 -19.57 26.63 16.95
N ASN A 36 -19.56 27.96 17.03
CA ASN A 36 -18.93 28.77 15.99
C ASN A 36 -17.43 28.61 16.08
N ARG A 37 -16.85 28.10 14.98
CA ARG A 37 -15.41 27.92 14.85
C ARG A 37 -14.67 29.26 15.02
N THR A 38 -13.62 29.22 15.81
CA THR A 38 -12.65 30.29 16.02
C THR A 38 -11.36 30.01 15.24
N ASP A 39 -10.55 31.05 15.03
CA ASP A 39 -9.24 30.91 14.39
C ASP A 39 -8.26 30.10 15.26
N ASP A 40 -8.46 30.10 16.58
CA ASP A 40 -7.74 29.21 17.50
C ASP A 40 -8.33 27.79 17.47
N PRO A 41 -7.59 26.76 17.01
CA PRO A 41 -8.04 25.38 17.00
C PRO A 41 -8.24 24.77 18.39
N ASP A 42 -7.68 25.40 19.43
CA ASP A 42 -7.78 24.97 20.83
C ASP A 42 -8.81 25.80 21.63
N ASP A 43 -9.55 26.72 21.01
CA ASP A 43 -10.66 27.45 21.65
C ASP A 43 -11.97 26.65 21.51
N PHE A 44 -12.34 25.98 22.60
CA PHE A 44 -13.49 25.07 22.65
C PHE A 44 -14.81 25.72 23.08
N GLY A 45 -14.86 27.06 23.22
CA GLY A 45 -16.10 27.79 23.53
C GLY A 45 -16.86 27.21 24.73
N ASN A 46 -16.34 27.46 25.93
CA ASN A 46 -16.69 26.90 27.25
C ASN A 46 -16.08 25.53 27.58
N ASN A 47 -15.70 25.36 28.86
CA ASN A 47 -15.08 24.17 29.47
C ASN A 47 -15.98 22.91 29.51
N ASN A 48 -16.70 22.58 28.43
CA ASN A 48 -17.49 21.35 28.34
C ASN A 48 -16.78 20.35 27.43
N ALA A 49 -16.32 19.24 28.01
CA ALA A 49 -15.64 18.16 27.28
C ALA A 49 -16.47 17.63 26.09
N TRP A 50 -17.79 17.66 26.18
CA TRP A 50 -18.67 17.17 25.10
C TRP A 50 -18.63 18.04 23.84
N LYS A 51 -18.39 19.34 23.95
CA LYS A 51 -18.15 20.18 22.76
C LYS A 51 -16.86 19.79 22.05
N THR A 52 -15.83 19.41 22.79
CA THR A 52 -14.58 18.92 22.21
C THR A 52 -14.74 17.56 21.53
N ILE A 53 -15.68 16.72 21.97
CA ILE A 53 -15.88 15.37 21.40
C ILE A 53 -16.86 15.41 20.23
N LEU A 54 -18.01 16.05 20.41
CA LEU A 54 -19.14 16.02 19.48
C LEU A 54 -19.21 17.24 18.56
N GLY A 55 -18.65 18.38 18.98
CA GLY A 55 -18.75 19.64 18.22
C GLY A 55 -17.90 19.67 16.94
N TRP A 56 -17.01 18.69 16.74
CA TRP A 56 -16.13 18.63 15.56
C TRP A 56 -16.60 17.66 14.47
N ASP A 57 -17.75 16.99 14.65
CA ASP A 57 -18.19 15.95 13.72
C ASP A 57 -18.48 16.48 12.30
N ASP A 58 -18.88 17.75 12.20
CA ASP A 58 -19.23 18.42 10.95
C ASP A 58 -18.02 18.99 10.17
N PHE A 59 -16.82 19.01 10.76
CA PHE A 59 -15.65 19.65 10.16
C PHE A 59 -14.72 18.62 9.47
N PRO A 60 -14.63 18.61 8.13
CA PRO A 60 -13.86 17.59 7.39
C PRO A 60 -12.34 17.72 7.56
N ASP A 61 -11.86 18.89 7.99
CA ASP A 61 -10.44 19.19 8.26
C ASP A 61 -9.96 18.72 9.63
N LYS A 62 -10.83 18.10 10.42
CA LYS A 62 -10.52 17.59 11.76
C LYS A 62 -10.69 16.08 11.83
N VAL A 63 -9.90 15.46 12.70
CA VAL A 63 -10.09 14.05 13.03
C VAL A 63 -11.35 13.94 13.89
N LYS A 64 -12.25 13.05 13.49
CA LYS A 64 -13.45 12.70 14.26
C LYS A 64 -13.07 12.23 15.66
N ARG A 65 -13.59 12.92 16.68
CA ARG A 65 -13.32 12.64 18.11
C ARG A 65 -14.45 11.86 18.78
N ASN A 66 -15.58 11.74 18.10
CA ASN A 66 -16.75 10.98 18.52
C ASN A 66 -16.60 9.47 18.33
N THR A 67 -15.62 9.02 17.56
CA THR A 67 -15.29 7.60 17.39
C THR A 67 -14.15 7.20 18.32
N LEU A 68 -14.40 6.24 19.20
CA LEU A 68 -13.41 5.70 20.15
C LEU A 68 -13.17 4.23 19.84
N ASN A 69 -11.89 3.84 19.78
CA ASN A 69 -11.50 2.45 19.62
C ASN A 69 -11.02 1.89 20.96
N LEU A 70 -11.68 0.84 21.44
CA LEU A 70 -11.39 0.22 22.73
C LEU A 70 -11.05 -1.26 22.55
N GLY A 71 -9.83 -1.63 22.93
CA GLY A 71 -9.38 -3.02 22.97
C GLY A 71 -9.73 -3.69 24.28
N ILE A 72 -10.47 -4.79 24.22
CA ILE A 72 -10.92 -5.57 25.39
C ILE A 72 -10.47 -7.01 25.23
N CYS A 73 -9.90 -7.55 26.30
CA CYS A 73 -9.59 -8.98 26.39
C CYS A 73 -10.79 -9.73 26.95
N ILE A 74 -11.31 -10.70 26.20
CA ILE A 74 -12.40 -11.58 26.59
C ILE A 74 -11.96 -13.06 26.49
N PRO A 75 -12.66 -14.01 27.11
CA PRO A 75 -12.43 -15.43 26.85
C PRO A 75 -12.83 -15.80 25.41
N ASP A 76 -12.07 -16.67 24.75
CA ASP A 76 -12.36 -17.25 23.42
C ASP A 76 -13.76 -17.88 23.30
N SER A 77 -14.33 -18.37 24.41
CA SER A 77 -15.70 -18.88 24.43
C SER A 77 -16.78 -17.82 24.14
N CYS A 78 -16.43 -16.53 24.20
CA CYS A 78 -17.35 -15.42 23.94
C CYS A 78 -17.23 -14.96 22.48
N SER A 79 -18.36 -14.66 21.85
CA SER A 79 -18.39 -14.10 20.50
C SER A 79 -18.25 -12.57 20.51
N ALA A 80 -17.89 -12.01 19.35
CA ALA A 80 -17.90 -10.55 19.14
C ALA A 80 -19.27 -9.93 19.45
N LEU A 81 -20.37 -10.66 19.20
CA LEU A 81 -21.73 -10.23 19.50
C LEU A 81 -22.00 -10.15 21.01
N ASP A 82 -21.44 -11.08 21.79
CA ASP A 82 -21.56 -11.08 23.25
C ASP A 82 -20.86 -9.86 23.84
N LEU A 83 -19.67 -9.52 23.32
CA LEU A 83 -18.95 -8.31 23.70
C LEU A 83 -19.74 -7.06 23.29
N GLN A 84 -20.23 -7.00 22.05
CA GLN A 84 -21.01 -5.86 21.57
C GLN A 84 -22.23 -5.61 22.46
N THR A 85 -23.01 -6.65 22.75
CA THR A 85 -24.23 -6.55 23.57
C THR A 85 -23.90 -6.16 25.01
N SER A 86 -22.88 -6.76 25.60
CA SER A 86 -22.48 -6.47 26.98
C SER A 86 -21.97 -5.04 27.12
N LEU A 87 -21.12 -4.60 26.20
CA LEU A 87 -20.56 -3.25 26.21
C LEU A 87 -21.65 -2.21 25.93
N GLN A 88 -22.55 -2.47 24.96
CA GLN A 88 -23.69 -1.61 24.67
C GLN A 88 -24.56 -1.40 25.92
N ASN A 89 -24.94 -2.48 26.61
CA ASN A 89 -25.75 -2.40 27.82
C ASN A 89 -25.09 -1.59 28.95
N GLU A 90 -23.77 -1.69 29.13
CA GLU A 90 -23.05 -0.90 30.13
C GLU A 90 -22.93 0.57 29.74
N LEU A 91 -22.64 0.85 28.46
CA LEU A 91 -22.56 2.22 27.95
C LEU A 91 -23.92 2.91 27.98
N ASP A 92 -25.01 2.21 27.66
CA ASP A 92 -26.37 2.75 27.72
C ASP A 92 -26.74 3.20 29.13
N LYS A 93 -26.38 2.42 30.16
CA LYS A 93 -26.62 2.80 31.57
C LYS A 93 -25.94 4.12 31.94
N VAL A 94 -24.74 4.36 31.42
CA VAL A 94 -23.93 5.54 31.75
C VAL A 94 -24.32 6.75 30.91
N PHE A 95 -24.44 6.59 29.58
CA PHE A 95 -24.61 7.70 28.65
C PHE A 95 -26.07 8.13 28.47
N THR A 96 -27.05 7.27 28.75
CA THR A 96 -28.47 7.67 28.72
C THR A 96 -28.75 8.79 29.72
N ALA A 97 -28.09 8.79 30.89
CA ALA A 97 -28.21 9.84 31.89
C ALA A 97 -27.73 11.21 31.35
N GLU A 98 -26.72 11.21 30.48
CA GLU A 98 -26.13 12.42 29.89
C GLU A 98 -26.83 12.89 28.60
N LYS A 99 -27.84 12.14 28.13
CA LYS A 99 -28.49 12.30 26.81
C LYS A 99 -27.52 12.13 25.63
N ILE A 100 -26.67 11.12 25.73
CA ILE A 100 -25.72 10.76 24.67
C ILE A 100 -26.00 9.32 24.27
N GLU A 101 -26.05 9.08 22.97
CA GLU A 101 -26.18 7.74 22.39
C GLU A 101 -24.81 7.23 22.01
N ALA A 102 -24.39 6.12 22.63
CA ALA A 102 -23.15 5.44 22.32
C ALA A 102 -23.47 4.17 21.52
N VAL A 103 -23.11 4.13 20.25
CA VAL A 103 -23.33 2.96 19.39
C VAL A 103 -22.06 2.13 19.36
N VAL A 104 -22.12 0.90 19.88
CA VAL A 104 -21.00 -0.04 19.90
C VAL A 104 -21.07 -0.96 18.68
N LYS A 105 -19.96 -1.06 17.95
CA LYS A 105 -19.75 -2.00 16.86
C LYS A 105 -18.53 -2.86 17.13
N VAL A 106 -18.70 -4.18 17.06
CA VAL A 106 -17.59 -5.13 17.18
C VAL A 106 -17.61 -6.05 15.97
N ASP A 107 -16.70 -5.82 15.03
CA ASP A 107 -16.59 -6.67 13.85
C ASP A 107 -15.83 -7.97 14.24
N PRO A 108 -16.34 -9.17 13.91
CA PRO A 108 -15.70 -10.44 14.30
C PRO A 108 -14.25 -10.60 13.83
N ILE A 109 -13.91 -9.98 12.69
CA ILE A 109 -12.55 -9.98 12.14
C ILE A 109 -11.53 -9.21 13.02
N MET A 110 -12.03 -8.38 13.95
CA MET A 110 -11.24 -7.59 14.90
C MET A 110 -11.05 -8.30 16.25
N CYS A 111 -11.58 -9.51 16.38
CA CYS A 111 -11.45 -10.37 17.54
C CYS A 111 -10.46 -11.48 17.22
N THR A 112 -9.25 -11.40 17.77
CA THR A 112 -8.17 -12.34 17.46
C THR A 112 -7.72 -13.15 18.67
N VAL A 113 -7.43 -14.42 18.42
CA VAL A 113 -6.77 -15.34 19.35
C VAL A 113 -5.35 -15.64 18.89
N LYS A 114 -4.53 -16.20 19.79
CA LYS A 114 -3.17 -16.61 19.44
C LYS A 114 -3.18 -17.72 18.39
N GLY A 115 -2.61 -17.42 17.22
CA GLY A 115 -2.55 -18.35 16.10
C GLY A 115 -3.69 -18.21 15.09
N ASP A 116 -4.50 -17.14 15.19
CA ASP A 116 -5.38 -16.78 14.08
C ASP A 116 -4.54 -16.44 12.85
N MET A 117 -4.72 -17.24 11.81
CA MET A 117 -4.02 -17.09 10.55
C MET A 117 -5.02 -16.84 9.45
N TYR A 118 -4.62 -16.01 8.49
CA TYR A 118 -5.35 -15.91 7.24
C TYR A 118 -5.50 -17.30 6.58
N PRO A 119 -6.68 -17.65 6.06
CA PRO A 119 -6.94 -19.00 5.57
C PRO A 119 -6.00 -19.36 4.40
N TYR A 120 -5.30 -20.48 4.53
CA TYR A 120 -4.47 -21.02 3.46
C TYR A 120 -5.34 -21.58 2.34
N ASN A 121 -5.21 -21.02 1.15
CA ASN A 121 -5.89 -21.47 -0.04
C ASN A 121 -4.92 -22.06 -1.07
N THR A 122 -5.45 -22.71 -2.11
CA THR A 122 -4.63 -23.25 -3.20
C THR A 122 -3.75 -22.17 -3.85
N SER A 123 -4.29 -20.94 -4.01
CA SER A 123 -3.55 -19.82 -4.57
C SER A 123 -2.30 -19.46 -3.77
N TYR A 124 -2.35 -19.49 -2.43
CA TYR A 124 -1.19 -19.30 -1.57
C TYR A 124 -0.08 -20.30 -1.89
N TYR A 125 -0.40 -21.60 -1.89
CA TYR A 125 0.60 -22.63 -2.17
C TYR A 125 1.18 -22.50 -3.58
N VAL A 126 0.33 -22.19 -4.58
CA VAL A 126 0.78 -21.98 -5.97
C VAL A 126 1.72 -20.78 -6.06
N THR A 127 1.33 -19.62 -5.51
CA THR A 127 2.15 -18.40 -5.52
C THR A 127 3.46 -18.59 -4.76
N ARG A 128 3.41 -19.22 -3.57
CA ARG A 128 4.59 -19.55 -2.78
C ARG A 128 5.54 -20.47 -3.54
N MET A 129 5.03 -21.55 -4.14
CA MET A 129 5.86 -22.49 -4.92
C MET A 129 6.46 -21.82 -6.16
N PHE A 130 5.71 -20.95 -6.84
CA PHE A 130 6.22 -20.17 -7.97
C PHE A 130 7.41 -19.29 -7.56
N PHE A 131 7.29 -18.48 -6.49
CA PHE A 131 8.41 -17.64 -6.06
C PHE A 131 9.58 -18.44 -5.49
N LEU A 132 9.32 -19.53 -4.75
CA LEU A 132 10.38 -20.41 -4.25
C LEU A 132 11.16 -21.06 -5.40
N THR A 133 10.47 -21.57 -6.42
CA THR A 133 11.14 -22.14 -7.60
C THR A 133 11.95 -21.10 -8.36
N LEU A 134 11.43 -19.88 -8.52
CA LEU A 134 12.17 -18.77 -9.14
C LEU A 134 13.43 -18.41 -8.34
N ILE A 135 13.34 -18.33 -7.01
CA ILE A 135 14.51 -18.09 -6.13
C ILE A 135 15.53 -19.23 -6.27
N LEU A 136 15.08 -20.49 -6.25
CA LEU A 136 15.96 -21.66 -6.40
C LEU A 136 16.66 -21.67 -7.76
N ILE A 137 15.96 -21.31 -8.84
CA ILE A 137 16.56 -21.16 -10.17
C ILE A 137 17.65 -20.07 -10.13
N CYS A 138 17.34 -18.88 -9.62
CA CYS A 138 18.32 -17.78 -9.53
C CYS A 138 19.53 -18.14 -8.66
N CYS A 139 19.34 -18.81 -7.52
CA CYS A 139 20.43 -19.28 -6.67
C CYS A 139 21.28 -20.34 -7.37
N GLY A 140 20.64 -21.32 -8.03
CA GLY A 140 21.31 -22.39 -8.76
C GLY A 140 22.12 -21.89 -9.95
N THR A 141 21.57 -20.98 -10.76
CA THR A 141 22.28 -20.37 -11.90
C THR A 141 23.42 -19.48 -11.43
N THR A 142 23.24 -18.75 -10.33
CA THR A 142 24.29 -17.91 -9.72
C THR A 142 25.44 -18.77 -9.18
N LEU A 143 25.13 -19.88 -8.50
CA LEU A 143 26.13 -20.83 -8.01
C LEU A 143 26.89 -21.48 -9.17
N TYR A 144 26.19 -21.93 -10.21
CA TYR A 144 26.80 -22.48 -11.42
C TYR A 144 27.76 -21.47 -12.08
N HIS A 145 27.33 -20.22 -12.23
CA HIS A 145 28.14 -19.15 -12.80
C HIS A 145 29.37 -18.84 -11.92
N TYR A 146 29.20 -18.83 -10.59
CA TYR A 146 30.29 -18.67 -9.64
C TYR A 146 31.34 -19.79 -9.74
N ILE A 147 30.90 -21.06 -9.78
CA ILE A 147 31.77 -22.24 -9.95
C ILE A 147 32.52 -22.14 -11.29
N ARG A 148 31.83 -21.80 -12.38
CA ARG A 148 32.43 -21.64 -13.72
C ARG A 148 33.54 -20.59 -13.73
N ILE A 149 33.36 -19.47 -13.03
CA ILE A 149 34.38 -18.43 -12.87
C ILE A 149 35.52 -18.92 -11.97
N SER A 150 35.21 -19.55 -10.84
CA SER A 150 36.21 -19.97 -9.84
C SER A 150 37.14 -21.08 -10.32
N TYR A 151 36.66 -22.01 -11.14
CA TYR A 151 37.47 -23.12 -11.65
C TYR A 151 38.34 -22.75 -12.87
N ASN A 152 38.32 -21.49 -13.30
CA ASN A 152 39.11 -20.96 -14.42
C ASN A 152 39.05 -21.82 -15.69
N THR A 153 37.92 -22.52 -15.91
CA THR A 153 37.67 -23.27 -17.13
C THR A 153 37.59 -22.28 -18.29
N ASN A 154 38.58 -22.35 -19.19
CA ASN A 154 38.61 -21.59 -20.44
C ASN A 154 37.20 -21.48 -21.06
N PRO A 155 36.80 -20.31 -21.58
CA PRO A 155 35.46 -20.07 -22.14
C PRO A 155 35.17 -20.85 -23.44
N LYS A 156 35.95 -21.89 -23.77
CA LYS A 156 35.78 -22.68 -24.98
C LYS A 156 35.05 -23.98 -24.64
N LYS A 157 33.77 -23.99 -25.04
CA LYS A 157 32.98 -25.15 -25.46
C LYS A 157 32.91 -26.31 -24.47
N THR A 158 31.86 -26.36 -23.65
CA THR A 158 31.11 -27.62 -23.37
C THR A 158 29.95 -27.33 -22.43
N THR A 159 28.87 -26.77 -22.97
CA THR A 159 27.50 -26.94 -22.46
C THR A 159 26.59 -26.39 -23.56
N SER A 160 25.47 -27.07 -23.83
CA SER A 160 24.45 -26.65 -24.80
C SER A 160 24.31 -25.12 -24.80
N GLU A 161 24.58 -24.47 -25.94
CA GLU A 161 24.58 -22.99 -26.06
C GLU A 161 23.29 -22.37 -25.50
N SER A 162 22.18 -23.11 -25.57
CA SER A 162 20.89 -22.73 -25.00
C SER A 162 20.86 -22.75 -23.46
N PHE A 163 21.43 -23.78 -22.81
CA PHE A 163 21.39 -23.90 -21.35
C PHE A 163 22.36 -22.92 -20.68
N GLY A 164 23.56 -22.74 -21.25
CA GLY A 164 24.52 -21.74 -20.77
C GLY A 164 23.95 -20.32 -20.85
N SER A 165 23.34 -19.97 -21.99
CA SER A 165 22.70 -18.66 -22.20
C SER A 165 21.53 -18.42 -21.24
N PHE A 166 20.72 -19.45 -20.97
CA PHE A 166 19.64 -19.36 -19.98
C PHE A 166 20.18 -19.11 -18.56
N CYS A 167 21.19 -19.87 -18.12
CA CYS A 167 21.82 -19.69 -16.81
C CYS A 167 22.45 -18.30 -16.66
N ASP A 168 23.11 -17.80 -17.71
CA ASP A 168 23.74 -16.47 -17.70
C ASP A 168 22.68 -15.33 -17.63
N THR A 169 21.44 -15.59 -18.07
CA THR A 169 20.33 -14.61 -18.01
C THR A 169 19.75 -14.48 -16.60
N PHE A 170 19.61 -15.59 -15.86
CA PHE A 170 19.07 -15.61 -14.49
C PHE A 170 20.14 -15.52 -13.40
N SER A 171 21.42 -15.44 -13.78
CA SER A 171 22.54 -15.33 -12.84
C SER A 171 22.62 -13.94 -12.24
N PHE A 172 22.52 -13.86 -10.91
CA PHE A 172 22.57 -12.59 -10.18
C PHE A 172 23.87 -11.82 -10.43
N ILE A 173 24.99 -12.51 -10.65
CA ILE A 173 26.29 -11.88 -10.95
C ILE A 173 26.21 -11.10 -12.27
N ASN A 174 25.65 -11.71 -13.32
CA ASN A 174 25.59 -11.07 -14.64
C ASN A 174 24.52 -9.98 -14.66
N SER A 175 23.34 -10.25 -14.09
CA SER A 175 22.29 -9.25 -13.94
C SER A 175 22.77 -8.04 -13.13
N SER A 176 23.54 -8.25 -12.05
CA SER A 176 24.10 -7.15 -11.25
C SER A 176 25.15 -6.35 -12.01
N LYS A 177 26.00 -7.02 -12.82
CA LYS A 177 26.98 -6.32 -13.68
C LYS A 177 26.29 -5.44 -14.72
N GLU A 178 25.24 -5.93 -15.37
CA GLU A 178 24.46 -5.13 -16.32
C GLU A 178 23.65 -4.03 -15.62
N LEU A 179 23.11 -4.29 -14.42
CA LEU A 179 22.37 -3.29 -13.64
C LEU A 179 23.26 -2.13 -13.17
N LEU A 180 24.50 -2.43 -12.77
CA LEU A 180 25.48 -1.44 -12.29
C LEU A 180 26.34 -0.84 -13.41
N LYS A 181 26.10 -1.24 -14.66
CA LYS A 181 26.84 -0.74 -15.82
C LYS A 181 26.51 0.73 -16.06
N PHE A 182 27.53 1.57 -15.97
CA PHE A 182 27.43 2.99 -16.30
C PHE A 182 27.87 3.23 -17.75
N ASP A 183 27.04 3.91 -18.53
CA ASP A 183 27.37 4.32 -19.90
C ASP A 183 27.82 5.78 -19.90
N GLU A 184 29.13 6.01 -19.91
CA GLU A 184 29.72 7.36 -19.86
C GLU A 184 29.28 8.26 -21.02
N ASN A 185 28.91 7.69 -22.16
CA ASN A 185 28.55 8.44 -23.37
C ASN A 185 27.07 8.82 -23.43
N ASN A 186 26.27 8.41 -22.46
CA ASN A 186 24.83 8.67 -22.46
C ASN A 186 24.53 10.08 -21.92
N GLU A 187 24.19 10.99 -22.83
CA GLU A 187 23.86 12.40 -22.53
C GLU A 187 22.71 12.56 -21.51
N LEU A 188 21.85 11.54 -21.34
CA LEU A 188 20.71 11.58 -20.43
C LEU A 188 21.04 11.12 -19.00
N ASN A 189 22.29 10.77 -18.70
CA ASN A 189 22.69 10.24 -17.39
C ASN A 189 22.25 11.11 -16.20
N SER A 190 22.41 12.44 -16.32
CA SER A 190 21.98 13.37 -15.27
C SER A 190 20.46 13.31 -15.02
N ILE A 191 19.67 13.20 -16.09
CA ILE A 191 18.20 13.11 -16.03
C ILE A 191 17.77 11.77 -15.44
N TYR A 192 18.44 10.67 -15.79
CA TYR A 192 18.21 9.38 -15.15
C TYR A 192 18.50 9.42 -13.64
N GLY A 193 19.58 10.08 -13.23
CA GLY A 193 19.90 10.30 -11.81
C GLY A 193 18.81 11.09 -11.09
N PHE A 194 18.35 12.18 -11.68
CA PHE A 194 17.26 12.98 -11.10
C PHE A 194 15.94 12.19 -11.03
N LYS A 195 15.65 11.34 -12.02
CA LYS A 195 14.50 10.44 -11.99
C LYS A 195 14.55 9.46 -10.80
N VAL A 196 15.73 8.93 -10.46
CA VAL A 196 15.90 8.06 -9.28
C VAL A 196 15.61 8.85 -7.99
N LEU A 197 16.12 10.08 -7.87
CA LEU A 197 15.83 10.92 -6.71
C LEU A 197 14.32 11.17 -6.54
N LEU A 198 13.62 11.48 -7.63
CA LEU A 198 12.16 11.65 -7.60
C LEU A 198 11.45 10.36 -7.18
N MET A 199 11.86 9.19 -7.69
CA MET A 199 11.28 7.91 -7.25
C MET A 199 11.45 7.69 -5.74
N LEU A 200 12.61 8.03 -5.16
CA LEU A 200 12.83 7.92 -3.71
C LEU A 200 11.90 8.83 -2.92
N PHE A 201 11.69 10.08 -3.37
CA PHE A 201 10.73 10.98 -2.73
C PHE A 201 9.30 10.46 -2.84
N VAL A 202 8.91 9.93 -4.00
CA VAL A 202 7.58 9.30 -4.20
C VAL A 202 7.39 8.17 -3.18
N ILE A 203 8.37 7.27 -3.03
CA ILE A 203 8.29 6.17 -2.04
C ILE A 203 8.17 6.72 -0.61
N LEU A 204 8.97 7.72 -0.25
CA LEU A 204 8.94 8.33 1.08
C LEU A 204 7.57 8.93 1.40
N ILE A 205 6.97 9.63 0.45
CA ILE A 205 5.66 10.27 0.60
C ILE A 205 4.56 9.22 0.78
N HIS A 206 4.52 8.18 -0.05
CA HIS A 206 3.55 7.11 0.12
C HIS A 206 3.68 6.42 1.48
N ARG A 207 4.92 6.22 1.97
CA ARG A 207 5.16 5.71 3.33
C ARG A 207 4.61 6.65 4.41
N LEU A 208 4.81 7.96 4.28
CA LEU A 208 4.27 8.96 5.20
C LEU A 208 2.74 8.98 5.19
N LEU A 209 2.11 8.88 4.01
CA LEU A 209 0.65 8.80 3.89
C LEU A 209 0.09 7.56 4.58
N HIS A 210 0.71 6.39 4.39
CA HIS A 210 0.31 5.19 5.14
C HIS A 210 0.47 5.35 6.65
N LEU A 211 1.51 6.04 7.12
CA LEU A 211 1.68 6.34 8.55
C LEU A 211 0.54 7.23 9.10
N PHE A 212 0.03 8.18 8.32
CA PHE A 212 -1.10 9.03 8.75
C PHE A 212 -2.43 8.28 8.82
N ASN A 213 -2.61 7.20 8.05
CA ASN A 213 -3.80 6.34 8.13
C ASN A 213 -3.78 5.39 9.34
N ASN A 214 -2.66 5.30 10.08
CA ASN A 214 -2.61 4.49 11.30
C ASN A 214 -3.15 5.27 12.51
N PRO A 215 -3.70 4.60 13.53
CA PRO A 215 -4.16 5.25 14.75
C PRO A 215 -3.03 6.07 15.42
N MET A 216 -3.32 7.32 15.76
CA MET A 216 -2.35 8.24 16.36
C MET A 216 -2.77 8.63 17.77
N ILE A 217 -1.81 8.60 18.71
CA ILE A 217 -2.02 9.04 20.10
C ILE A 217 -2.37 10.54 20.16
N ASN A 218 -1.81 11.35 19.26
CA ASN A 218 -2.02 12.80 19.24
C ASN A 218 -2.43 13.29 17.84
N PRO A 219 -3.73 13.20 17.48
CA PRO A 219 -4.23 13.67 16.18
C PRO A 219 -4.09 15.18 16.00
N LYS A 220 -4.08 15.97 17.10
CA LYS A 220 -3.91 17.43 17.04
C LYS A 220 -2.62 17.85 16.35
N ARG A 221 -1.57 17.02 16.39
CA ARG A 221 -0.30 17.31 15.71
C ARG A 221 -0.48 17.34 14.19
N VAL A 222 -1.26 16.41 13.64
CA VAL A 222 -1.53 16.37 12.18
C VAL A 222 -2.45 17.51 11.80
N GLU A 223 -3.51 17.76 12.57
CA GLU A 223 -4.41 18.90 12.33
C GLU A 223 -3.66 20.24 12.35
N ARG A 224 -2.70 20.41 13.27
CA ARG A 224 -1.86 21.62 13.32
C ARG A 224 -0.96 21.75 12.10
N ILE A 225 -0.39 20.66 11.61
CA ILE A 225 0.39 20.66 10.36
C ILE A 225 -0.54 21.01 9.19
N TYR A 226 -1.78 20.54 9.21
CA TYR A 226 -2.75 20.85 8.16
C TYR A 226 -3.15 22.33 8.12
N HIS A 227 -3.31 22.98 9.27
CA HIS A 227 -3.70 24.40 9.34
C HIS A 227 -2.54 25.39 9.31
N ASN A 228 -1.48 25.11 10.06
CA ASN A 228 -0.40 26.04 10.35
C ASN A 228 0.95 25.55 9.82
N GLY A 229 0.98 24.35 9.21
CA GLY A 229 2.17 23.83 8.57
C GLY A 229 2.46 24.58 7.26
N PRO A 230 3.67 24.44 6.73
CA PRO A 230 4.00 25.04 5.44
C PRO A 230 3.16 24.39 4.33
N ASP A 231 2.64 25.17 3.38
CA ASP A 231 1.82 24.66 2.26
C ASP A 231 2.48 23.51 1.49
N ILE A 232 3.82 23.49 1.48
CA ILE A 232 4.59 22.40 0.87
C ILE A 232 4.28 21.05 1.53
N ALA A 233 3.96 21.03 2.83
CA ALA A 233 3.57 19.84 3.59
C ALA A 233 2.24 19.23 3.08
N LEU A 234 1.33 20.08 2.59
CA LEU A 234 0.03 19.69 2.06
C LEU A 234 0.10 19.22 0.60
N THR A 235 1.14 19.67 -0.12
CA THR A 235 1.32 19.37 -1.56
C THR A 235 2.30 18.23 -1.83
N LEU A 236 2.79 17.52 -0.81
CA LEU A 236 3.79 16.44 -1.00
C LEU A 236 3.33 15.37 -1.99
N THR A 237 2.03 15.08 -2.10
CA THR A 237 1.50 14.14 -3.10
C THR A 237 1.81 14.55 -4.54
N ASN A 238 2.02 15.84 -4.81
CA ASN A 238 2.30 16.37 -6.15
C ASN A 238 3.75 16.12 -6.61
N VAL A 239 4.61 15.54 -5.76
CA VAL A 239 5.96 15.10 -6.16
C VAL A 239 5.94 14.03 -7.26
N VAL A 240 4.79 13.38 -7.47
CA VAL A 240 4.58 12.48 -8.60
C VAL A 240 4.55 13.23 -9.95
N ASP A 241 4.20 14.53 -9.98
CA ASP A 241 4.08 15.30 -11.23
C ASP A 241 5.43 15.54 -11.92
N PRO A 242 6.49 16.01 -11.22
CA PRO A 242 7.84 16.06 -11.79
C PRO A 242 8.32 14.70 -12.31
N PHE A 243 7.92 13.61 -11.64
CA PHE A 243 8.28 12.25 -12.07
C PHE A 243 7.62 11.90 -13.42
N PHE A 244 6.35 12.25 -13.60
CA PHE A 244 5.66 12.09 -14.88
C PHE A 244 6.26 12.97 -15.96
N PHE A 245 6.57 14.23 -15.65
CA PHE A 245 7.18 15.16 -16.60
C PHE A 245 8.52 14.63 -17.15
N ILE A 246 9.42 14.18 -16.28
CA ILE A 246 10.72 13.64 -16.71
C ILE A 246 10.57 12.31 -17.44
N SER A 247 9.64 11.46 -17.00
CA SER A 247 9.36 10.20 -17.69
C SER A 247 8.84 10.43 -19.11
N GLY A 248 7.98 11.45 -19.29
CA GLY A 248 7.50 11.92 -20.58
C GLY A 248 8.61 12.54 -21.44
N PHE A 249 9.47 13.39 -20.86
CA PHE A 249 10.60 13.99 -21.56
C PHE A 249 11.57 12.95 -22.11
N ILE A 250 12.02 12.00 -21.27
CA ILE A 250 12.92 10.91 -21.68
C ILE A 250 12.27 10.09 -22.80
N MET A 251 10.98 9.78 -22.66
CA MET A 251 10.23 9.07 -23.70
C MET A 251 10.27 9.84 -25.02
N MET A 252 9.90 11.12 -25.01
CA MET A 252 9.82 11.92 -26.23
C MET A 252 11.19 12.05 -26.90
N TYR A 253 12.24 12.38 -26.13
CA TYR A 253 13.61 12.47 -26.64
C TYR A 253 14.08 11.16 -27.30
N LEU A 254 13.90 10.02 -26.62
CA LEU A 254 14.32 8.72 -27.15
C LEU A 254 13.52 8.31 -28.39
N ASN A 255 12.21 8.62 -28.43
CA ASN A 255 11.36 8.25 -29.54
C ASN A 255 11.56 9.15 -30.76
N ILE A 256 11.75 10.46 -30.59
CA ILE A 256 12.08 11.38 -31.70
C ILE A 256 13.46 11.04 -32.28
N SER A 257 14.45 10.77 -31.43
CA SER A 257 15.80 10.35 -31.85
C SER A 257 15.80 9.01 -32.61
N ARG A 258 14.87 8.10 -32.28
CA ARG A 258 14.69 6.81 -32.99
C ARG A 258 13.82 6.94 -34.25
N SER A 259 12.77 7.75 -34.22
CA SER A 259 11.81 7.94 -35.32
C SER A 259 12.44 8.70 -36.49
N SER A 260 13.25 9.73 -36.20
CA SER A 260 14.01 10.48 -37.22
C SER A 260 14.94 9.60 -38.05
N LYS A 261 15.35 8.43 -37.53
CA LYS A 261 16.19 7.44 -38.24
C LYS A 261 15.41 6.38 -39.02
N LYS A 262 14.10 6.23 -38.81
CA LYS A 262 13.26 5.23 -39.48
C LYS A 262 11.86 5.78 -39.77
N ALA A 263 11.79 6.72 -40.71
CA ALA A 263 10.54 7.22 -41.26
C ALA A 263 9.81 6.13 -42.08
N LYS A 264 9.03 5.29 -41.41
CA LYS A 264 7.92 4.56 -42.04
C LYS A 264 6.69 4.74 -41.15
N SER A 265 5.68 5.44 -41.65
CA SER A 265 4.39 5.57 -41.00
C SER A 265 3.66 4.23 -41.07
N GLY A 266 3.26 3.69 -39.92
CA GLY A 266 2.50 2.45 -39.84
C GLY A 266 2.11 2.11 -38.41
N ILE A 267 0.89 1.59 -38.22
CA ILE A 267 0.31 1.25 -36.91
C ILE A 267 1.24 0.33 -36.10
N LYS A 268 1.99 -0.57 -36.76
CA LYS A 268 2.98 -1.45 -36.11
C LYS A 268 4.13 -0.69 -35.43
N ASN A 269 4.51 0.48 -35.93
CA ASN A 269 5.55 1.31 -35.33
C ASN A 269 5.04 2.07 -34.09
N ILE A 270 3.72 2.20 -33.94
CA ILE A 270 3.07 2.77 -32.77
C ILE A 270 2.84 1.72 -31.69
N THR A 271 2.33 0.54 -32.07
CA THR A 271 1.97 -0.50 -31.10
C THR A 271 3.18 -1.23 -30.53
N SER A 272 4.27 -1.42 -31.30
CA SER A 272 5.44 -2.17 -30.84
C SER A 272 6.14 -1.56 -29.59
N PRO A 273 6.42 -0.24 -29.54
CA PRO A 273 7.01 0.39 -28.34
C PRO A 273 6.10 0.32 -27.11
N ILE A 274 4.79 0.48 -27.30
CA ILE A 274 3.79 0.38 -26.22
C ILE A 274 3.78 -1.02 -25.62
N ILE A 275 3.68 -2.05 -26.47
CA ILE A 275 3.69 -3.45 -26.03
C ILE A 275 5.00 -3.77 -25.31
N SER A 276 6.15 -3.34 -25.85
CA SER A 276 7.45 -3.56 -25.23
C SER A 276 7.54 -2.95 -23.83
N ARG A 277 7.01 -1.73 -23.64
CA ARG A 277 6.98 -1.08 -22.32
C ARG A 277 6.09 -1.82 -21.33
N VAL A 278 4.88 -2.19 -21.76
CA VAL A 278 3.94 -2.93 -20.91
C VAL A 278 4.53 -4.28 -20.51
N LEU A 279 5.07 -5.05 -21.46
CA LEU A 279 5.71 -6.34 -21.18
C LEU A 279 6.93 -6.23 -20.26
N ARG A 280 7.60 -5.08 -20.21
CA ARG A 280 8.70 -4.83 -19.27
C ARG A 280 8.21 -4.61 -17.84
N MET A 281 7.10 -3.90 -17.65
CA MET A 281 6.59 -3.51 -16.33
C MET A 281 5.65 -4.55 -15.72
N LEU A 282 4.84 -5.19 -16.56
CA LEU A 282 3.77 -6.09 -16.16
C LEU A 282 4.25 -7.26 -15.28
N PRO A 283 5.40 -7.94 -15.54
CA PRO A 283 5.82 -9.08 -14.73
C PRO A 283 6.08 -8.71 -13.27
N SER A 284 6.83 -7.63 -13.03
CA SER A 284 7.08 -7.12 -11.67
C SER A 284 5.80 -6.64 -11.00
N TYR A 285 4.89 -6.07 -11.78
CA TYR A 285 3.62 -5.55 -11.29
C TYR A 285 2.68 -6.67 -10.83
N CYS A 286 2.53 -7.72 -11.65
CA CYS A 286 1.81 -8.95 -11.29
C CYS A 286 2.44 -9.65 -10.09
N ALA A 287 3.77 -9.69 -10.03
CA ALA A 287 4.47 -10.29 -8.90
C ALA A 287 4.14 -9.58 -7.58
N MET A 288 4.18 -8.24 -7.56
CA MET A 288 3.82 -7.45 -6.38
C MET A 288 2.37 -7.71 -5.95
N MET A 289 1.42 -7.70 -6.90
CA MET A 289 0.02 -7.99 -6.59
C MET A 289 -0.18 -9.40 -6.02
N ALA A 290 0.47 -10.42 -6.60
CA ALA A 290 0.37 -11.79 -6.13
C ALA A 290 0.97 -11.95 -4.72
N ILE A 291 2.09 -11.28 -4.44
CA ILE A 291 2.70 -11.25 -3.10
C ILE A 291 1.73 -10.61 -2.10
N THR A 292 1.15 -9.45 -2.41
CA THR A 292 0.19 -8.76 -1.52
C THR A 292 -1.10 -9.55 -1.31
N ALA A 293 -1.66 -10.15 -2.36
CA ALA A 293 -2.93 -10.87 -2.28
C ALA A 293 -2.83 -12.24 -1.60
N HIS A 294 -1.66 -12.88 -1.67
CA HIS A 294 -1.51 -14.28 -1.25
C HIS A 294 -0.45 -14.50 -0.19
N ILE A 295 0.67 -13.78 -0.18
CA ILE A 295 1.77 -14.05 0.76
C ILE A 295 1.67 -13.15 1.98
N VAL A 296 1.57 -11.83 1.79
CA VAL A 296 1.61 -10.83 2.86
C VAL A 296 0.62 -11.12 4.00
N PRO A 297 -0.65 -11.53 3.77
CA PRO A 297 -1.62 -11.78 4.85
C PRO A 297 -1.17 -12.76 5.93
N HIS A 298 -0.24 -13.66 5.61
CA HIS A 298 0.28 -14.69 6.52
C HIS A 298 1.56 -14.28 7.27
N HIS A 299 2.10 -13.08 7.05
CA HIS A 299 3.40 -12.64 7.57
C HIS A 299 3.35 -11.62 8.71
N GLY A 300 2.15 -11.25 9.17
CA GLY A 300 1.98 -10.35 10.30
C GLY A 300 0.92 -10.83 11.26
N ASP A 301 0.96 -10.23 12.44
CA ASP A 301 0.07 -10.46 13.56
C ASP A 301 -0.31 -9.10 14.16
N GLY A 302 -1.39 -9.08 14.94
CA GLY A 302 -1.83 -7.91 15.68
C GLY A 302 -3.30 -7.58 15.46
N PRO A 303 -3.87 -6.71 16.31
CA PRO A 303 -5.31 -6.47 16.34
C PRO A 303 -5.82 -5.68 15.12
N LEU A 304 -4.92 -4.95 14.43
CA LEU A 304 -5.24 -4.20 13.21
C LEU A 304 -4.84 -4.95 11.93
N TRP A 305 -4.09 -6.05 12.05
CA TRP A 305 -3.58 -6.78 10.89
C TRP A 305 -4.70 -7.34 10.00
N PRO A 306 -5.75 -7.99 10.57
CA PRO A 306 -6.90 -8.42 9.79
C PRO A 306 -7.60 -7.27 9.06
N LYS A 307 -7.81 -6.15 9.75
CA LYS A 307 -8.51 -4.99 9.18
C LYS A 307 -7.81 -4.40 7.97
N ILE A 308 -6.49 -4.26 8.06
CA ILE A 308 -5.72 -3.54 7.06
C ILE A 308 -5.29 -4.50 5.95
N VAL A 309 -4.69 -5.64 6.32
CA VAL A 309 -3.98 -6.50 5.36
C VAL A 309 -4.91 -7.55 4.76
N TRP A 310 -5.81 -8.15 5.53
CA TRP A 310 -6.71 -9.16 4.98
C TRP A 310 -7.76 -8.53 4.06
N GLU A 311 -8.26 -7.34 4.42
CA GLU A 311 -9.17 -6.56 3.57
C GLU A 311 -8.49 -6.16 2.25
N GLU A 312 -7.27 -5.61 2.29
CA GLU A 312 -6.48 -5.28 1.10
C GLU A 312 -6.22 -6.51 0.21
N ALA A 313 -5.90 -7.65 0.82
CA ALA A 313 -5.69 -8.89 0.07
C ALA A 313 -6.97 -9.38 -0.62
N GLU A 314 -8.13 -9.29 0.02
CA GLU A 314 -9.41 -9.62 -0.61
C GLU A 314 -9.78 -8.64 -1.73
N ILE A 315 -9.55 -7.34 -1.55
CA ILE A 315 -9.70 -6.34 -2.62
C ILE A 315 -8.80 -6.71 -3.81
N CYS A 316 -7.54 -7.06 -3.56
CA CYS A 316 -6.64 -7.51 -4.60
C CYS A 316 -7.08 -8.77 -5.32
N LYS A 317 -7.64 -9.77 -4.63
CA LYS A 317 -8.19 -10.98 -5.26
C LYS A 317 -9.40 -10.69 -6.14
N ASN A 318 -10.23 -9.71 -5.77
CA ASN A 318 -11.45 -9.38 -6.49
C ASN A 318 -11.21 -8.39 -7.65
N TYR A 319 -10.24 -7.49 -7.51
CA TYR A 319 -10.01 -6.37 -8.43
C TYR A 319 -8.63 -6.34 -9.11
N TRP A 320 -7.82 -7.42 -9.04
CA TRP A 320 -6.51 -7.51 -9.71
C TRP A 320 -6.52 -7.11 -11.19
N TRP A 321 -7.60 -7.42 -11.91
CA TRP A 321 -7.75 -7.14 -13.33
C TRP A 321 -7.69 -5.64 -13.66
N THR A 322 -8.12 -4.78 -12.72
CA THR A 322 -8.11 -3.32 -12.89
C THR A 322 -6.69 -2.77 -13.03
N ASN A 323 -5.75 -3.36 -12.30
CA ASN A 323 -4.33 -3.06 -12.37
C ASN A 323 -3.73 -3.56 -13.70
N LEU A 324 -4.10 -4.76 -14.18
CA LEU A 324 -3.60 -5.25 -15.47
C LEU A 324 -4.05 -4.41 -16.66
N LEU A 325 -5.24 -3.84 -16.58
CA LEU A 325 -5.76 -2.91 -17.57
C LEU A 325 -5.21 -1.48 -17.39
N PHE A 326 -4.42 -1.23 -16.35
CA PHE A 326 -3.93 0.09 -15.98
C PHE A 326 -5.06 1.13 -15.84
N ILE A 327 -6.16 0.77 -15.15
CA ILE A 327 -7.33 1.66 -14.94
C ILE A 327 -7.66 1.88 -13.46
N THR A 328 -6.78 1.47 -12.54
CA THR A 328 -7.05 1.60 -11.09
C THR A 328 -7.27 3.06 -10.66
N ASN A 329 -6.76 4.04 -11.41
CA ASN A 329 -6.93 5.46 -11.13
C ASN A 329 -8.33 6.01 -11.49
N PHE A 330 -9.16 5.25 -12.20
CA PHE A 330 -10.55 5.63 -12.52
C PHE A 330 -11.58 5.00 -11.56
N LEU A 331 -11.12 4.12 -10.67
CA LEU A 331 -11.95 3.45 -9.69
C LEU A 331 -11.95 4.22 -8.36
N ASP A 332 -13.03 4.05 -7.61
CA ASP A 332 -13.09 4.47 -6.22
C ASP A 332 -11.98 3.76 -5.42
N THR A 333 -11.33 4.48 -4.51
CA THR A 333 -10.16 4.00 -3.75
C THR A 333 -10.47 2.73 -2.96
N LYS A 334 -11.72 2.53 -2.55
CA LYS A 334 -12.18 1.30 -1.86
C LYS A 334 -12.10 0.02 -2.69
N TYR A 335 -11.96 0.13 -4.01
CA TYR A 335 -11.81 -1.01 -4.93
C TYR A 335 -10.40 -1.11 -5.53
N GLY A 336 -9.50 -0.20 -5.14
CA GLY A 336 -8.14 -0.15 -5.65
C GLY A 336 -7.25 -1.16 -4.96
N CYS A 337 -6.82 -2.20 -5.68
CA CYS A 337 -5.77 -3.09 -5.20
C CYS A 337 -4.42 -2.37 -5.27
N LEU A 338 -3.70 -2.32 -4.15
CA LEU A 338 -2.46 -1.58 -3.99
C LEU A 338 -2.64 -0.12 -4.37
N ILE A 339 -3.30 0.66 -3.51
CA ILE A 339 -3.65 2.05 -3.78
C ILE A 339 -2.48 2.89 -4.32
N VAL A 340 -1.26 2.64 -3.83
CA VAL A 340 -0.03 3.31 -4.26
C VAL A 340 0.30 3.10 -5.73
N ASN A 341 -0.28 2.12 -6.41
CA ASN A 341 0.04 1.79 -7.79
C ASN A 341 -0.72 2.65 -8.82
N TYR A 342 -1.58 3.58 -8.39
CA TYR A 342 -2.27 4.49 -9.31
C TYR A 342 -1.30 5.22 -10.25
N TYR A 343 -0.11 5.61 -9.75
CA TYR A 343 0.87 6.33 -10.57
C TYR A 343 1.43 5.47 -11.70
N VAL A 344 1.50 4.14 -11.54
CA VAL A 344 1.94 3.21 -12.60
C VAL A 344 0.92 3.20 -13.74
N SER A 345 -0.37 3.21 -13.38
CA SER A 345 -1.45 3.34 -14.38
C SER A 345 -1.35 4.66 -15.13
N CYS A 346 -1.14 5.77 -14.42
CA CYS A 346 -0.92 7.08 -15.04
C CYS A 346 0.32 7.09 -15.96
N ASP A 347 1.45 6.51 -15.55
CA ASP A 347 2.67 6.47 -16.38
C ASP A 347 2.46 5.70 -17.70
N VAL A 348 1.72 4.59 -17.68
CA VAL A 348 1.37 3.85 -18.92
C VAL A 348 0.37 4.64 -19.76
N GLN A 349 -0.66 5.22 -19.16
CA GLN A 349 -1.65 6.04 -19.87
C GLN A 349 -1.00 7.25 -20.55
N PHE A 350 -0.17 8.01 -19.81
CA PHE A 350 0.57 9.15 -20.35
C PHE A 350 1.57 8.74 -21.41
N PHE A 351 2.19 7.55 -21.28
CA PHE A 351 3.04 7.00 -22.35
C PHE A 351 2.24 6.77 -23.63
N VAL A 352 1.07 6.13 -23.53
CA VAL A 352 0.22 5.84 -24.69
C VAL A 352 -0.25 7.14 -25.34
N VAL A 353 -0.80 8.07 -24.56
CA VAL A 353 -1.28 9.37 -25.06
C VAL A 353 -0.15 10.18 -25.69
N GLY A 354 0.97 10.33 -24.98
CA GLY A 354 2.12 11.09 -25.46
C GLY A 354 2.74 10.48 -26.71
N PHE A 355 2.78 9.15 -26.82
CA PHE A 355 3.25 8.48 -28.02
C PHE A 355 2.31 8.72 -29.22
N ILE A 356 0.99 8.65 -29.01
CA ILE A 356 0.00 8.95 -30.06
C ILE A 356 0.17 10.39 -30.56
N ILE A 357 0.28 11.37 -29.66
CA ILE A 357 0.44 12.80 -30.02
C ILE A 357 1.71 13.06 -30.83
N VAL A 358 2.81 12.34 -30.58
CA VAL A 358 4.08 12.55 -31.30
C VAL A 358 4.08 11.90 -32.69
N TYR A 359 3.28 10.86 -32.91
CA TYR A 359 3.29 10.07 -34.15
C TYR A 359 2.09 10.30 -35.08
N VAL A 360 1.00 10.89 -34.58
CA VAL A 360 -0.12 11.42 -35.38
C VAL A 360 0.17 12.87 -35.71
#